data_AF-A0A0S7EJQ5-F1
#
_entry.id   AF-A0A0S7EJQ5-F1
#
_cell.length_a   1.000
_cell.length_b   1.000
_cell.length_c   1.000
_cell.angle_alpha   90.00
_cell.angle_beta   90.00
_cell.angle_gamma   90.00
#
_symmetry.space_group_name_H-M   'P 1'
#
loop_
_entity.id
_entity.type
_entity.pdbx_description
1 polymer ?
#
loop_
_entity_poly.entity_id
_entity_poly.type
_entity_poly.pdbx_seq_one_letter_code
_entity_poly.pdbx_strand_id
1 'polypeptide(L)'
;MVLEPPRHGQLTRLHGERALGRFKLEELSREQIQYVHDGSAATEDGAVLQVNDGHSYRNVLLQVRIVQKPQDSPHLVSLPMTWVKEGGSVRLDKKYLQTDVKGVGSDDIVYTILASEGQPKYGEVVLVSMPADSPPEGWHPSLIDDQRFTPTASFTQQDVNDGTVWYRHFGSSYDSDSFRFQVRA
;
A
#
# COMPACT_ATOMS: atom_id res chain seq x y z
N MET A 1 7.67 26.08 28.12
CA MET A 1 8.42 24.89 28.59
C MET A 1 7.47 23.71 28.66
N VAL A 2 7.99 22.49 28.56
CA VAL A 2 7.21 21.26 28.74
C VAL A 2 7.20 20.93 30.23
N LEU A 3 6.02 20.93 30.86
CA LEU A 3 5.84 20.54 32.26
C LEU A 3 5.66 19.02 32.38
N GLU A 4 4.80 18.47 31.53
CA GLU A 4 4.55 17.03 31.43
C GLU A 4 4.84 16.62 29.98
N PRO A 5 5.83 15.74 29.74
CA PRO A 5 6.14 15.26 28.40
C PRO A 5 5.04 14.31 27.89
N PRO A 6 4.97 14.10 26.56
CA PRO A 6 4.12 13.06 26.00
C PRO A 6 4.46 11.66 26.54
N ARG A 7 3.45 10.79 26.62
CA ARG A 7 3.60 9.42 27.14
C ARG A 7 4.01 8.43 26.05
N HIS A 8 3.63 8.70 24.81
CA HIS A 8 3.82 7.83 23.66
C HIS A 8 4.71 8.49 22.59
N GLY A 9 5.59 9.40 23.00
CA GLY A 9 6.47 10.11 22.09
C GLY A 9 7.25 11.22 22.76
N GLN A 10 7.88 12.05 21.95
CA GLN A 10 8.70 13.16 22.43
C GLN A 10 8.62 14.35 21.47
N LEU A 11 8.73 15.56 22.04
CA LEU A 11 8.99 16.76 21.26
C LEU A 11 10.49 16.87 21.00
N THR A 12 10.88 17.14 19.75
CA THR A 12 12.28 17.38 19.36
C THR A 12 12.37 18.61 18.46
N ARG A 13 13.59 19.13 18.29
CA ARG A 13 13.85 20.06 17.17
C ARG A 13 13.94 19.27 15.87
N LEU A 14 13.64 19.90 14.75
CA LEU A 14 13.93 19.33 13.43
C LEU A 14 15.39 18.86 13.40
N HIS A 15 15.62 17.60 13.01
CA HIS A 15 16.94 16.94 12.95
C HIS A 15 17.64 16.71 14.31
N GLY A 16 16.93 16.93 15.42
CA GLY A 16 17.40 16.60 16.76
C GLY A 16 16.74 15.31 17.26
N GLU A 17 17.54 14.44 17.88
CA GLU A 17 17.03 13.21 18.51
C GLU A 17 16.72 13.38 20.01
N ARG A 18 17.14 14.51 20.60
CA ARG A 18 16.98 14.74 22.03
C ARG A 18 15.63 15.37 22.35
N ALA A 19 14.98 14.83 23.38
CA ALA A 19 13.76 15.39 23.96
C ALA A 19 13.94 16.86 24.35
N LEU A 20 12.95 17.67 23.98
CA LEU A 20 12.96 19.12 24.09
C LEU A 20 12.07 19.57 25.24
N GLY A 21 12.68 20.01 26.35
CA GLY A 21 11.97 20.54 27.51
C GLY A 21 11.62 22.04 27.44
N ARG A 22 12.29 22.81 26.58
CA ARG A 22 12.09 24.26 26.46
C ARG A 22 12.38 24.72 25.04
N PHE A 23 11.50 25.59 24.54
CA PHE A 23 11.59 26.24 23.23
C PHE A 23 10.90 27.60 23.31
N LYS A 24 11.17 28.45 22.33
CA LYS A 24 10.50 29.75 22.16
C LYS A 24 9.34 29.67 21.17
N LEU A 25 8.46 30.67 21.21
CA LEU A 25 7.36 30.78 20.27
C LEU A 25 7.85 30.94 18.81
N GLU A 26 9.02 31.55 18.60
CA GLU A 26 9.59 31.70 17.26
C GLU A 26 10.06 30.36 16.66
N GLU A 27 10.50 29.41 17.49
CA GLU A 27 10.85 28.07 17.03
C GLU A 27 9.60 27.30 16.58
N LEU A 28 8.48 27.45 17.32
CA LEU A 28 7.19 26.89 16.91
C LEU A 28 6.65 27.54 15.63
N SER A 29 6.70 28.87 15.52
CA SER A 29 6.15 29.59 14.36
C SER A 29 6.95 29.37 13.08
N ARG A 30 8.21 28.98 13.20
CA ARG A 30 9.08 28.57 12.10
C ARG A 30 9.08 27.05 11.87
N GLU A 31 8.14 26.33 12.48
CA GLU A 31 7.97 24.89 12.34
C GLU A 31 9.23 24.07 12.71
N GLN A 32 10.07 24.59 13.61
CA GLN A 32 11.34 23.97 13.98
C GLN A 32 11.21 22.89 15.06
N ILE A 33 9.99 22.66 15.56
CA ILE A 33 9.67 21.67 16.59
C ILE A 33 8.78 20.61 15.97
N GLN A 34 9.10 19.34 16.23
CA GLN A 34 8.32 18.19 15.78
C GLN A 34 7.94 17.30 16.96
N TYR A 35 6.83 16.58 16.82
CA TYR A 35 6.50 15.44 17.66
C TYR A 35 6.97 14.16 16.97
N VAL A 36 7.63 13.29 17.72
CA VAL A 36 8.05 11.97 17.27
C VAL A 36 7.34 10.92 18.13
N HIS A 37 6.48 10.13 17.49
CA HIS A 37 5.79 9.01 18.13
C HIS A 37 6.76 7.85 18.38
N ASP A 38 6.56 7.11 19.46
CA ASP A 38 7.40 5.97 19.85
C ASP A 38 7.09 4.67 19.10
N GLY A 39 6.03 4.67 18.27
CA GLY A 39 5.60 3.50 17.51
C GLY A 39 4.67 2.56 18.28
N SER A 40 4.20 2.95 19.46
CA SER A 40 3.18 2.20 20.20
C SER A 40 1.81 2.23 19.49
N ALA A 41 0.87 1.39 19.94
CA ALA A 41 -0.48 1.33 19.37
C ALA A 41 -1.40 2.48 19.86
N ALA A 42 -0.86 3.49 20.55
CA ALA A 42 -1.65 4.59 21.07
C ALA A 42 -2.28 5.41 19.92
N THR A 43 -3.55 5.77 20.08
CA THR A 43 -4.28 6.62 19.13
C THR A 43 -4.32 8.08 19.56
N GLU A 44 -3.94 8.34 20.82
CA GLU A 44 -3.89 9.67 21.41
C GLU A 44 -2.68 9.78 22.33
N ASP A 45 -2.10 10.97 22.37
CA ASP A 45 -1.03 11.36 23.27
C ASP A 45 -1.16 12.84 23.62
N GLY A 46 -0.39 13.34 24.58
CA GLY A 46 -0.43 14.76 24.90
C GLY A 46 0.65 15.24 25.85
N ALA A 47 0.92 16.53 25.80
CA ALA A 47 1.89 17.20 26.67
C ALA A 47 1.29 18.43 27.32
N VAL A 48 1.71 18.74 28.56
CA VAL A 48 1.36 19.99 29.22
C VAL A 48 2.47 21.00 28.99
N LEU A 49 2.13 22.09 28.30
CA LEU A 49 3.03 23.20 28.02
C LEU A 49 2.74 24.36 28.96
N GLN A 50 3.77 24.94 29.55
CA GLN A 50 3.66 26.24 30.21
C GLN A 50 4.20 27.34 29.29
N VAL A 51 3.32 28.27 28.94
CA VAL A 51 3.62 29.46 28.15
C VAL A 51 3.67 30.66 29.10
N ASN A 52 4.65 31.54 28.92
CA ASN A 52 4.77 32.78 29.68
C ASN A 52 5.21 33.92 28.76
N ASP A 53 4.81 35.14 29.11
CA ASP A 53 5.15 36.39 28.41
C ASP A 53 6.15 37.25 29.21
N GLY A 54 6.78 36.66 30.23
CA GLY A 54 7.65 37.34 31.19
C GLY A 54 6.93 37.99 32.38
N HIS A 55 5.59 38.14 32.34
CA HIS A 55 4.80 38.74 33.41
C HIS A 55 3.78 37.76 34.01
N SER A 56 3.23 36.89 33.18
CA SER A 56 2.23 35.88 33.54
C SER A 56 2.55 34.55 32.87
N TYR A 57 1.98 33.46 33.39
CA TYR A 57 2.07 32.14 32.77
C TYR A 57 0.70 31.47 32.67
N ARG A 58 0.56 30.60 31.67
CA ARG A 58 -0.60 29.71 31.50
C ARG A 58 -0.13 28.32 31.10
N ASN A 59 -0.85 27.31 31.59
CA ASN A 59 -0.67 25.93 31.17
C ASN A 59 -1.64 25.63 30.02
N VAL A 60 -1.15 24.96 28.98
CA VAL A 60 -1.88 24.59 27.78
C VAL A 60 -1.68 23.11 27.54
N LEU A 61 -2.76 22.37 27.30
CA LEU A 61 -2.70 20.98 26.90
C LEU A 61 -2.52 20.89 25.39
N LEU A 62 -1.40 20.31 24.95
CA LEU A 62 -1.19 19.89 23.57
C LEU A 62 -1.75 18.48 23.42
N GLN A 63 -2.82 18.32 22.63
CA GLN A 63 -3.36 17.01 22.27
C GLN A 63 -2.79 16.57 20.92
N VAL A 64 -2.28 15.35 20.87
CA VAL A 64 -1.78 14.71 19.65
C VAL A 64 -2.72 13.56 19.30
N ARG A 65 -3.37 13.65 18.15
CA ARG A 65 -4.15 12.54 17.60
C ARG A 65 -3.27 11.75 16.64
N ILE A 66 -3.13 10.47 16.92
CA ILE A 66 -2.28 9.56 16.14
C ILE A 66 -3.20 8.75 15.24
N VAL A 67 -3.10 9.03 13.93
CA VAL A 67 -3.73 8.20 12.92
C VAL A 67 -2.79 7.05 12.64
N GLN A 68 -3.06 5.90 13.24
CA GLN A 68 -2.36 4.67 12.93
C GLN A 68 -2.60 4.36 11.44
N LYS A 69 -1.52 4.24 10.67
CA LYS A 69 -1.62 3.63 9.34
C LYS A 69 -2.05 2.18 9.58
N PRO A 70 -3.13 1.67 8.96
CA PRO A 70 -3.57 0.31 9.21
C PRO A 70 -2.39 -0.63 9.00
N GLN A 71 -1.95 -1.30 10.06
CA GLN A 71 -0.82 -2.21 9.98
C GLN A 71 -1.11 -3.40 9.04
N ASP A 72 -2.41 -3.66 8.82
CA ASP A 72 -2.95 -4.69 7.92
C ASP A 72 -3.29 -4.15 6.52
N SER A 73 -2.84 -2.94 6.15
CA SER A 73 -3.02 -2.48 4.78
C SER A 73 -2.21 -3.37 3.83
N PRO A 74 -2.81 -3.96 2.79
CA PRO A 74 -2.11 -4.87 1.90
C PRO A 74 -0.85 -4.23 1.34
N HIS A 75 0.30 -4.81 1.65
CA HIS A 75 1.58 -4.37 1.11
C HIS A 75 1.79 -5.07 -0.24
N LEU A 76 1.78 -4.30 -1.32
CA LEU A 76 2.17 -4.80 -2.63
C LEU A 76 3.69 -5.00 -2.66
N VAL A 77 4.13 -6.24 -2.81
CA VAL A 77 5.54 -6.64 -2.69
C VAL A 77 6.32 -6.42 -4.00
N SER A 78 5.64 -6.32 -5.16
CA SER A 78 6.27 -6.10 -6.46
C SER A 78 5.39 -5.23 -7.38
N LEU A 79 6.02 -4.30 -8.11
CA LEU A 79 5.40 -3.49 -9.17
C LEU A 79 5.98 -3.93 -10.52
N PRO A 80 5.21 -4.56 -11.41
CA PRO A 80 5.78 -5.18 -12.58
C PRO A 80 5.87 -4.22 -13.77
N MET A 81 7.07 -4.11 -14.34
CA MET A 81 7.23 -3.90 -15.79
C MET A 81 7.50 -5.27 -16.41
N THR A 82 6.67 -5.69 -17.35
CA THR A 82 6.86 -6.94 -18.10
C THR A 82 6.73 -6.69 -19.59
N TRP A 83 7.42 -7.51 -20.39
CA TRP A 83 7.40 -7.43 -21.83
C TRP A 83 6.47 -8.51 -22.39
N VAL A 84 5.58 -8.10 -23.29
CA VAL A 84 4.71 -9.00 -24.03
C VAL A 84 4.87 -8.69 -25.51
N LYS A 85 4.91 -9.73 -26.35
CA LYS A 85 4.92 -9.55 -27.80
C LYS A 85 3.58 -8.99 -28.25
N GLU A 86 3.57 -8.26 -29.37
CA GLU A 86 2.32 -7.84 -30.00
C GLU A 86 1.43 -9.07 -30.29
N GLY A 87 0.14 -9.01 -29.90
CA GLY A 87 -0.79 -10.13 -29.99
C GLY A 87 -0.52 -11.29 -29.02
N GLY A 88 0.51 -11.16 -28.18
CA GLY A 88 0.92 -12.18 -27.23
C GLY A 88 0.20 -12.07 -25.89
N SER A 89 0.49 -13.04 -25.01
CA SER A 89 0.04 -13.02 -23.62
C SER A 89 1.21 -13.27 -22.67
N VAL A 90 1.12 -12.73 -21.47
CA VAL A 90 2.11 -12.90 -20.41
C VAL A 90 1.43 -13.24 -19.09
N ARG A 91 1.98 -14.21 -18.37
CA ARG A 91 1.47 -14.61 -17.06
C ARG A 91 1.81 -13.55 -16.01
N LEU A 92 0.81 -13.17 -15.23
CA LEU A 92 0.96 -12.33 -14.05
C LEU A 92 1.18 -13.24 -12.83
N ASP A 93 2.42 -13.65 -12.60
CA ASP A 93 2.79 -14.55 -11.49
C ASP A 93 3.26 -13.78 -10.24
N LYS A 94 3.62 -14.53 -9.18
CA LYS A 94 4.07 -13.97 -7.88
C LYS A 94 5.25 -13.00 -7.98
N LYS A 95 6.06 -13.04 -9.05
CA LYS A 95 7.17 -12.08 -9.23
C LYS A 95 6.65 -10.68 -9.57
N TYR A 96 5.41 -10.59 -10.05
CA TYR A 96 4.76 -9.37 -10.48
C TYR A 96 3.64 -8.93 -9.53
N LEU A 97 2.91 -9.88 -8.94
CA LEU A 97 1.80 -9.61 -8.05
C LEU A 97 1.91 -10.50 -6.81
N GLN A 98 2.32 -9.91 -5.70
CA GLN A 98 2.34 -10.59 -4.41
C GLN A 98 1.92 -9.61 -3.32
N THR A 99 0.94 -10.02 -2.54
CA THR A 99 0.46 -9.34 -1.35
C THR A 99 0.36 -10.38 -0.24
N ASP A 100 0.73 -9.95 0.97
CA ASP A 100 0.57 -10.70 2.20
C ASP A 100 -0.16 -9.81 3.21
N VAL A 101 -1.15 -10.37 3.89
CA VAL A 101 -1.89 -9.73 4.98
C VAL A 101 -1.98 -10.72 6.13
N LYS A 102 -1.52 -10.30 7.30
CA LYS A 102 -1.37 -11.19 8.45
C LYS A 102 -2.73 -11.77 8.87
N GLY A 103 -2.82 -13.10 8.83
CA GLY A 103 -4.03 -13.82 9.26
C GLY A 103 -5.15 -13.88 8.23
N VAL A 104 -4.93 -13.40 7.00
CA VAL A 104 -5.87 -13.49 5.88
C VAL A 104 -5.38 -14.56 4.89
N GLY A 105 -6.27 -15.42 4.42
CA GLY A 105 -5.95 -16.44 3.41
C GLY A 105 -5.72 -15.82 2.03
N SER A 106 -4.91 -16.47 1.18
CA SER A 106 -4.67 -15.98 -0.20
C SER A 106 -5.94 -15.94 -1.07
N ASP A 107 -6.95 -16.73 -0.73
CA ASP A 107 -8.27 -16.72 -1.37
C ASP A 107 -9.09 -15.47 -1.02
N ASP A 108 -8.82 -14.85 0.13
CA ASP A 108 -9.56 -13.68 0.64
C ASP A 108 -8.89 -12.35 0.23
N ILE A 109 -7.65 -12.39 -0.28
CA ILE A 109 -6.94 -11.22 -0.80
C ILE A 109 -7.33 -11.02 -2.27
N VAL A 110 -8.15 -10.00 -2.54
CA VAL A 110 -8.71 -9.72 -3.88
C VAL A 110 -8.05 -8.49 -4.50
N TYR A 111 -7.54 -8.65 -5.72
CA TYR A 111 -7.13 -7.59 -6.63
C TYR A 111 -8.31 -7.18 -7.51
N THR A 112 -8.57 -5.87 -7.61
CA THR A 112 -9.61 -5.32 -8.49
C THR A 112 -9.03 -4.23 -9.37
N ILE A 113 -9.11 -4.40 -10.69
CA ILE A 113 -8.74 -3.39 -11.68
C ILE A 113 -9.73 -2.23 -11.58
N LEU A 114 -9.23 -1.03 -11.31
CA LEU A 114 -10.06 0.15 -11.16
C LEU A 114 -10.34 0.78 -12.53
N ALA A 115 -11.54 0.55 -13.06
CA ALA A 115 -11.98 1.18 -14.31
C ALA A 115 -11.84 2.72 -14.28
N SER A 116 -12.03 3.33 -13.11
CA SER A 116 -11.90 4.78 -12.90
C SER A 116 -10.46 5.29 -12.86
N GLU A 117 -9.47 4.45 -12.59
CA GLU A 117 -8.05 4.84 -12.49
C GLU A 117 -7.17 4.30 -13.63
N GLY A 118 -7.79 3.67 -14.62
CA GLY A 118 -7.14 3.13 -15.81
C GLY A 118 -7.35 1.62 -15.92
N GLN A 119 -8.21 1.22 -16.85
CA GLN A 119 -8.26 -0.13 -17.40
C GLN A 119 -7.19 -0.28 -18.49
N PRO A 120 -6.71 -1.52 -18.78
CA PRO A 120 -5.80 -1.73 -19.88
C PRO A 120 -6.48 -1.28 -21.18
N LYS A 121 -5.76 -0.49 -21.98
CA LYS A 121 -6.28 0.13 -23.21
C LYS A 121 -6.02 -0.72 -24.45
N TYR A 122 -4.95 -1.50 -24.42
CA TYR A 122 -4.42 -2.25 -25.55
C TYR A 122 -4.36 -3.76 -25.26
N GLY A 123 -4.93 -4.17 -24.13
CA GLY A 123 -5.11 -5.56 -23.78
C GLY A 123 -6.17 -5.73 -22.72
N GLU A 124 -6.14 -6.91 -22.11
CA GLU A 124 -7.07 -7.29 -21.06
C GLU A 124 -6.40 -8.25 -20.08
N VAL A 125 -6.94 -8.30 -18.86
CA VAL A 125 -6.60 -9.34 -17.90
C VAL A 125 -7.62 -10.46 -18.00
N VAL A 126 -7.12 -11.68 -18.04
CA VAL A 126 -7.91 -12.90 -18.22
C VAL A 126 -7.54 -13.92 -17.16
N LEU A 127 -8.55 -14.64 -16.68
CA LEU A 127 -8.39 -15.85 -15.89
C LEU A 127 -8.44 -17.07 -16.78
N VAL A 128 -7.54 -18.01 -16.53
CA VAL A 128 -7.48 -19.29 -17.21
C VAL A 128 -7.97 -20.38 -16.27
N SER A 129 -9.04 -21.07 -16.66
CA SER A 129 -9.55 -22.21 -15.89
C SER A 129 -8.51 -23.33 -15.84
N MET A 130 -8.11 -23.73 -14.63
CA MET A 130 -7.34 -24.95 -14.45
C MET A 130 -8.20 -26.19 -14.78
N PRO A 131 -7.61 -27.24 -15.37
CA PRO A 131 -8.27 -28.54 -15.44
C PRO A 131 -8.59 -29.05 -14.02
N ALA A 132 -9.73 -29.74 -13.86
CA ALA A 132 -10.15 -30.31 -12.58
C ALA A 132 -9.14 -31.34 -12.04
N ASP A 133 -8.47 -32.06 -12.94
CA ASP A 133 -7.34 -32.92 -12.63
C ASP A 133 -6.09 -32.05 -12.68
N SER A 134 -5.57 -31.67 -11.50
CA SER A 134 -4.49 -30.72 -11.26
C SER A 134 -3.48 -30.61 -12.43
N PRO A 135 -3.11 -29.40 -12.87
CA PRO A 135 -2.28 -29.23 -14.06
C PRO A 135 -0.94 -29.96 -13.91
N PRO A 136 -0.49 -30.71 -14.93
CA PRO A 136 0.80 -31.38 -14.90
C PRO A 136 1.94 -30.37 -14.69
N GLU A 137 3.03 -30.82 -14.10
CA GLU A 137 4.23 -30.00 -13.89
C GLU A 137 4.72 -29.43 -15.23
N GLY A 138 4.80 -28.09 -15.34
CA GLY A 138 5.12 -27.41 -16.61
C GLY A 138 3.91 -27.11 -17.51
N TRP A 139 2.68 -27.18 -16.99
CA TRP A 139 1.49 -26.77 -17.74
C TRP A 139 1.54 -25.29 -18.13
N HIS A 140 1.58 -25.05 -19.43
CA HIS A 140 1.34 -23.75 -20.02
C HIS A 140 0.04 -23.84 -20.81
N PRO A 141 -0.97 -22.99 -20.54
CA PRO A 141 -2.16 -22.97 -21.35
C PRO A 141 -1.76 -22.72 -22.80
N SER A 142 -2.26 -23.56 -23.72
CA SER A 142 -2.14 -23.27 -25.14
C SER A 142 -2.89 -21.97 -25.41
N LEU A 143 -2.15 -20.88 -25.63
CA LEU A 143 -2.65 -19.52 -25.88
C LEU A 143 -3.42 -19.39 -27.23
N ILE A 144 -3.80 -20.52 -27.84
CA ILE A 144 -4.40 -20.65 -29.16
C ILE A 144 -5.89 -21.01 -29.04
N ASP A 145 -6.34 -21.45 -27.86
CA ASP A 145 -7.73 -21.81 -27.60
C ASP A 145 -8.38 -20.75 -26.71
N ASP A 146 -8.97 -19.75 -27.38
CA ASP A 146 -9.61 -18.56 -26.80
C ASP A 146 -10.68 -18.91 -25.76
N GLN A 147 -11.20 -20.14 -25.85
CA GLN A 147 -12.34 -20.64 -25.07
C GLN A 147 -12.03 -20.85 -23.58
N ARG A 148 -10.76 -20.79 -23.16
CA ARG A 148 -10.34 -20.94 -21.76
C ARG A 148 -9.99 -19.63 -21.05
N PHE A 149 -10.00 -18.49 -21.76
CA PHE A 149 -9.69 -17.19 -21.20
C PHE A 149 -10.98 -16.46 -20.86
N THR A 150 -11.20 -16.19 -19.58
CA THR A 150 -12.32 -15.39 -19.12
C THR A 150 -11.83 -13.99 -18.78
N PRO A 151 -12.23 -12.94 -19.51
CA PRO A 151 -11.90 -11.57 -19.14
C PRO A 151 -12.36 -11.27 -17.72
N THR A 152 -11.48 -10.67 -16.93
CA THR A 152 -11.80 -10.33 -15.54
C THR A 152 -11.28 -8.96 -15.16
N ALA A 153 -12.04 -8.29 -14.30
CA ALA A 153 -11.59 -7.10 -13.59
C ALA A 153 -11.12 -7.43 -12.16
N SER A 154 -11.25 -8.69 -11.71
CA SER A 154 -10.87 -9.08 -10.35
C SER A 154 -10.35 -10.52 -10.26
N PHE A 155 -9.36 -10.74 -9.41
CA PHE A 155 -8.77 -12.05 -9.13
C PHE A 155 -8.15 -12.06 -7.74
N THR A 156 -7.90 -13.24 -7.19
CA THR A 156 -7.35 -13.42 -5.84
C THR A 156 -5.83 -13.55 -5.84
N GLN A 157 -5.19 -13.45 -4.67
CA GLN A 157 -3.80 -13.85 -4.52
C GLN A 157 -3.62 -15.34 -4.80
N GLN A 158 -4.63 -16.18 -4.53
CA GLN A 158 -4.60 -17.59 -4.87
C GLN A 158 -4.56 -17.82 -6.39
N ASP A 159 -5.34 -17.08 -7.18
CA ASP A 159 -5.29 -17.15 -8.65
C ASP A 159 -3.89 -16.83 -9.20
N VAL A 160 -3.23 -15.81 -8.62
CA VAL A 160 -1.84 -15.47 -8.96
C VAL A 160 -0.88 -16.58 -8.55
N ASN A 161 -1.11 -17.18 -7.37
CA ASN A 161 -0.30 -18.28 -6.87
C ASN A 161 -0.37 -19.50 -7.77
N ASP A 162 -1.57 -19.80 -8.24
CA ASP A 162 -1.88 -20.91 -9.14
C ASP A 162 -1.46 -20.60 -10.58
N GLY A 163 -1.25 -19.33 -10.91
CA GLY A 163 -0.77 -18.91 -12.23
C GLY A 163 -1.86 -18.85 -13.29
N THR A 164 -3.10 -18.67 -12.85
CA THR A 164 -4.28 -18.57 -13.72
C THR A 164 -4.49 -17.17 -14.26
N VAL A 165 -3.78 -16.15 -13.74
CA VAL A 165 -3.91 -14.75 -14.15
C VAL A 165 -2.94 -14.39 -15.28
N TRP A 166 -3.46 -13.85 -16.37
CA TRP A 166 -2.68 -13.47 -17.56
C TRP A 166 -3.11 -12.10 -18.08
N TYR A 167 -2.15 -11.37 -18.67
CA TYR A 167 -2.43 -10.22 -19.52
C TYR A 167 -2.32 -10.64 -20.99
N ARG A 168 -3.32 -10.28 -21.80
CA ARG A 168 -3.38 -10.54 -23.24
C ARG A 168 -3.38 -9.22 -24.01
N HIS A 169 -2.40 -9.02 -24.89
CA HIS A 169 -2.31 -7.82 -25.72
C HIS A 169 -3.10 -8.01 -27.03
N PHE A 170 -3.84 -7.00 -27.46
CA PHE A 170 -4.70 -7.06 -28.65
C PHE A 170 -3.94 -6.99 -29.98
N GLY A 171 -2.62 -6.75 -29.95
CA GLY A 171 -1.80 -6.70 -31.17
C GLY A 171 -1.87 -5.37 -31.93
N SER A 172 -2.32 -4.29 -31.27
CA SER A 172 -2.11 -2.94 -31.77
C SER A 172 -0.61 -2.57 -31.75
N SER A 173 -0.17 -1.68 -32.65
CA SER A 173 1.23 -1.23 -32.75
C SER A 173 1.68 -0.27 -31.63
N TYR A 174 1.02 -0.31 -30.47
CA TYR A 174 1.37 0.52 -29.32
C TYR A 174 2.38 -0.22 -28.44
N ASP A 175 3.32 0.54 -27.93
CA ASP A 175 4.54 0.08 -27.25
C ASP A 175 4.38 -0.06 -25.73
N SER A 176 3.24 0.36 -25.16
CA SER A 176 2.95 0.18 -23.73
C SER A 176 1.45 0.15 -23.41
N ASP A 177 1.09 -0.64 -22.39
CA ASP A 177 -0.21 -0.59 -21.71
C ASP A 177 0.00 -0.53 -20.20
N SER A 178 -0.97 0.01 -19.47
CA SER A 178 -0.90 0.16 -18.02
C SER A 178 -2.29 0.18 -17.39
N PHE A 179 -2.39 -0.39 -16.20
CA PHE A 179 -3.62 -0.43 -15.43
C PHE A 179 -3.29 -0.53 -13.94
N ARG A 180 -4.25 -0.14 -13.10
CA ARG A 180 -4.08 -0.10 -11.64
C ARG A 180 -5.04 -1.04 -10.95
N PHE A 181 -4.58 -1.58 -9.83
CA PHE A 181 -5.38 -2.45 -8.99
C PHE A 181 -5.57 -1.81 -7.61
N GLN A 182 -6.76 -2.01 -7.05
CA GLN A 182 -6.99 -1.92 -5.62
C GLN A 182 -6.87 -3.32 -5.02
N VAL A 183 -6.24 -3.43 -3.86
CA VAL A 183 -6.21 -4.68 -3.09
C VAL A 183 -7.13 -4.56 -1.89
N ARG A 184 -7.94 -5.59 -1.65
CA ARG A 184 -8.80 -5.74 -0.48
C ARG A 184 -8.52 -7.09 0.16
N ALA A 185 -8.53 -7.14 1.48
CA ALA A 185 -8.25 -8.31 2.30
C ALA A 185 -9.16 -8.25 3.53
#